data_AF-A0A7V5DBD3-F1
#
_entry.id   AF-A0A7V5DBD3-F1
#
_cell.length_a   1.000
_cell.length_b   1.000
_cell.length_c   1.000
_cell.angle_alpha   90.00
_cell.angle_beta   90.00
_cell.angle_gamma   90.00
#
_symmetry.space_group_name_H-M   'P 1'
#
loop_
_entity.id
_entity.type
_entity.pdbx_description
1 polymer ?
#
loop_
_entity_poly.entity_id
_entity_poly.type
_entity_poly.pdbx_seq_one_letter_code
_entity_poly.pdbx_strand_id
1 'polypeptide(L)'
;MKYLLLFLFCLALQPSFAQDENRHAATQTPEDVAVVAARRFEGRLNRLREALEKNDASSIASCSANLLGDVRSAIDYEAEKSPESKKLAAMQAIFEKIENAPYDPAKPVDVKASLAPFEEFLKLLQEK
;
A
#
# COMPACT_ATOMS: atom_id res chain seq x y z
N MET A 1 30.64 8.61 -37.19
CA MET A 1 30.46 7.61 -36.11
C MET A 1 31.28 7.99 -34.87
N LYS A 2 31.05 9.17 -34.24
CA LYS A 2 31.84 9.65 -33.08
C LYS A 2 31.06 9.70 -31.75
N TYR A 3 29.76 9.40 -31.76
CA TYR A 3 28.90 9.51 -30.57
C TYR A 3 28.51 8.17 -29.93
N LEU A 4 28.95 7.04 -30.51
CA LEU A 4 28.63 5.70 -29.99
C LEU A 4 29.30 5.44 -28.62
N LEU A 5 30.49 6.00 -28.39
CA LEU A 5 31.25 5.81 -27.15
C LEU A 5 30.65 6.56 -25.96
N LEU A 6 29.98 7.69 -26.17
CA LEU A 6 29.30 8.45 -25.11
C LEU A 6 28.05 7.72 -24.60
N PHE A 7 27.37 6.98 -25.47
CA PHE A 7 26.19 6.19 -25.10
C PHE A 7 26.54 4.97 -24.24
N LEU A 8 27.68 4.33 -24.50
CA LEU A 8 28.16 3.17 -23.72
C LEU A 8 28.61 3.57 -22.31
N PHE A 9 29.13 4.79 -22.11
CA PHE A 9 29.57 5.25 -20.79
C PHE A 9 28.39 5.56 -19.85
N CYS A 10 27.23 5.92 -20.40
CA CYS A 10 26.03 6.20 -19.60
C CYS A 10 25.35 4.94 -19.05
N LEU A 11 25.56 3.77 -19.67
CA LEU A 11 24.99 2.49 -19.25
C LEU A 11 25.81 1.80 -18.13
N ALA A 12 27.06 2.20 -17.92
CA ALA A 12 27.94 1.59 -16.90
C ALA A 12 27.75 2.19 -15.49
N LEU A 13 26.92 3.23 -15.33
CA LEU A 13 26.75 3.98 -14.08
C LEU A 13 25.58 3.51 -13.20
N GLN A 14 24.95 2.38 -13.52
CA GLN A 14 23.91 1.79 -12.67
C GLN A 14 24.21 0.30 -12.46
N PRO A 15 24.81 -0.07 -11.32
CA PRO A 15 24.06 -0.89 -10.38
C PRO A 15 24.51 -0.73 -8.90
N SER A 16 24.61 0.49 -8.36
CA SER A 16 24.90 0.65 -6.92
C SER A 16 23.64 0.66 -6.05
N PHE A 17 22.50 1.15 -6.57
CA PHE A 17 21.26 1.24 -5.79
C PHE A 17 20.44 -0.07 -5.76
N ALA A 18 20.59 -0.95 -6.75
CA ALA A 18 19.88 -2.23 -6.78
C ALA A 18 20.48 -3.30 -5.85
N GLN A 19 21.70 -3.08 -5.34
CA GLN A 19 22.41 -4.08 -4.55
C GLN A 19 22.11 -3.98 -3.04
N ASP A 20 21.87 -2.78 -2.51
CA ASP A 20 21.47 -2.60 -1.11
C ASP A 20 20.02 -3.03 -0.84
N GLU A 21 19.12 -2.82 -1.80
CA GLU A 21 17.73 -3.29 -1.70
C GLU A 21 17.66 -4.83 -1.71
N ASN A 22 18.49 -5.49 -2.52
CA ASN A 22 18.58 -6.96 -2.54
C ASN A 22 19.25 -7.56 -1.30
N ARG A 23 20.20 -6.86 -0.66
CA ARG A 23 20.89 -7.36 0.53
C ARG A 23 19.97 -7.38 1.77
N HIS A 24 19.07 -6.39 1.87
CA HIS A 24 18.04 -6.37 2.90
C HIS A 24 16.86 -7.30 2.58
N ALA A 25 16.47 -7.46 1.32
CA ALA A 25 15.43 -8.42 0.93
C ALA A 25 15.84 -9.88 1.20
N ALA A 26 17.13 -10.23 1.07
CA ALA A 26 17.63 -11.58 1.27
C ALA A 26 17.60 -12.09 2.73
N THR A 27 17.31 -11.22 3.71
CA THR A 27 17.26 -11.58 5.15
C THR A 27 15.89 -11.37 5.78
N GLN A 28 14.90 -10.87 5.05
CA GLN A 28 13.56 -10.66 5.57
C GLN A 28 12.79 -11.97 5.58
N THR A 29 12.31 -12.35 6.75
CA THR A 29 11.34 -13.45 6.84
C THR A 29 9.98 -12.96 6.29
N PRO A 30 9.12 -13.87 5.80
CA PRO A 30 7.76 -13.50 5.42
C PRO A 30 6.97 -12.82 6.56
N GLU A 31 7.28 -13.13 7.82
CA GLU A 31 6.70 -12.45 9.00
C GLU A 31 7.15 -10.98 9.07
N ASP A 32 8.42 -10.69 8.80
CA ASP A 32 8.93 -9.31 8.75
C ASP A 32 8.24 -8.49 7.66
N VAL A 33 8.03 -9.08 6.48
CA VAL A 33 7.35 -8.41 5.35
C VAL A 33 5.91 -8.05 5.71
N ALA A 34 5.17 -8.97 6.34
CA ALA A 34 3.79 -8.72 6.77
C ALA A 34 3.72 -7.61 7.85
N VAL A 35 4.65 -7.61 8.81
CA VAL A 35 4.73 -6.58 9.85
C VAL A 35 5.06 -5.21 9.25
N VAL A 36 6.00 -5.14 8.29
CA VAL A 36 6.33 -3.89 7.59
C VAL A 36 5.13 -3.38 6.78
N ALA A 37 4.41 -4.26 6.08
CA ALA A 37 3.21 -3.90 5.33
C ALA A 37 2.11 -3.32 6.24
N ALA A 38 1.83 -3.96 7.37
CA ALA A 38 0.86 -3.47 8.35
C ALA A 38 1.24 -2.10 8.92
N ARG A 39 2.53 -1.88 9.28
CA ARG A 39 3.01 -0.58 9.76
C ARG A 39 2.92 0.52 8.71
N ARG A 40 3.26 0.21 7.46
CA ARG A 40 3.13 1.15 6.34
C ARG A 40 1.67 1.54 6.13
N PHE A 41 0.77 0.57 6.14
CA PHE A 41 -0.67 0.79 6.01
C PHE A 41 -1.20 1.70 7.13
N GLU A 42 -0.87 1.39 8.39
CA GLU A 42 -1.22 2.21 9.55
C GLU A 42 -0.72 3.66 9.42
N GLY A 43 0.53 3.85 8.99
CA GLY A 43 1.11 5.18 8.76
C GLY A 43 0.34 5.99 7.72
N ARG A 44 -0.11 5.36 6.63
CA ARG A 44 -0.94 6.02 5.61
C ARG A 44 -2.35 6.33 6.13
N LEU A 45 -2.93 5.44 6.94
CA LEU A 45 -4.25 5.65 7.54
C LEU A 45 -4.22 6.84 8.51
N ASN A 46 -3.16 6.98 9.32
CA ASN A 46 -2.97 8.14 10.19
C ASN A 46 -2.86 9.45 9.38
N ARG A 47 -2.11 9.44 8.27
CA ARG A 47 -2.02 10.61 7.38
C ARG A 47 -3.37 10.96 6.74
N LEU A 48 -4.18 9.97 6.39
CA LEU A 48 -5.55 10.22 5.91
C LEU A 48 -6.40 10.91 6.98
N ARG A 49 -6.34 10.44 8.24
CA ARG A 49 -7.05 11.08 9.35
C ARG A 49 -6.63 12.54 9.52
N GLU A 50 -5.32 12.81 9.53
CA GLU A 50 -4.81 14.18 9.61
C GLU A 50 -5.25 15.04 8.41
N ALA A 51 -5.26 14.47 7.20
CA ALA A 51 -5.70 15.19 6.00
C ALA A 51 -7.19 15.54 6.06
N LEU A 52 -8.02 14.66 6.62
CA LEU A 52 -9.45 14.90 6.86
C LEU A 52 -9.70 15.97 7.91
N GLU A 53 -8.86 16.04 8.96
CA GLU A 53 -8.91 17.12 9.95
C GLU A 53 -8.52 18.47 9.34
N LYS A 54 -7.49 18.49 8.48
CA LYS A 54 -6.97 19.69 7.81
C LYS A 54 -7.79 20.10 6.58
N ASN A 55 -8.78 19.28 6.17
CA ASN A 55 -9.53 19.45 4.92
C ASN A 55 -8.62 19.59 3.68
N ASP A 56 -7.51 18.84 3.66
CA ASP A 56 -6.56 18.84 2.55
C ASP A 56 -6.98 17.81 1.49
N ALA A 57 -7.76 18.26 0.50
CA ALA A 57 -8.28 17.42 -0.56
C ALA A 57 -7.19 16.66 -1.34
N SER A 58 -6.00 17.26 -1.52
CA SER A 58 -4.91 16.61 -2.24
C SER A 58 -4.34 15.44 -1.45
N SER A 59 -4.09 15.66 -0.15
CA SER A 59 -3.62 14.62 0.74
C SER A 59 -4.67 13.53 0.98
N ILE A 60 -5.96 13.90 1.08
CA ILE A 60 -7.09 12.95 1.17
C ILE A 60 -7.09 12.02 -0.06
N ALA A 61 -7.03 12.59 -1.26
CA ALA A 61 -7.04 11.82 -2.50
C ALA A 61 -5.84 10.87 -2.59
N SER A 62 -4.64 11.39 -2.33
CA SER A 62 -3.40 10.63 -2.39
C SER A 62 -3.36 9.51 -1.34
N CYS A 63 -3.71 9.79 -0.08
CA CYS A 63 -3.68 8.77 0.97
C CYS A 63 -4.71 7.66 0.72
N SER A 64 -5.93 8.02 0.30
CA SER A 64 -6.99 7.05 0.01
C SER A 64 -6.61 6.13 -1.16
N ALA A 65 -6.08 6.68 -2.25
CA ALA A 65 -5.62 5.88 -3.40
C ALA A 65 -4.50 4.91 -3.02
N ASN A 66 -3.55 5.35 -2.19
CA ASN A 66 -2.47 4.51 -1.73
C ASN A 66 -2.94 3.40 -0.78
N LEU A 67 -3.89 3.70 0.12
CA LEU A 67 -4.49 2.69 0.99
C LEU A 67 -5.22 1.63 0.17
N LEU A 68 -5.98 2.03 -0.85
CA LEU A 68 -6.66 1.09 -1.76
C LEU A 68 -5.64 0.20 -2.51
N GLY A 69 -4.53 0.78 -2.94
CA GLY A 69 -3.42 0.03 -3.53
C GLY A 69 -2.82 -0.99 -2.57
N ASP A 70 -2.54 -0.58 -1.33
CA ASP A 70 -2.01 -1.47 -0.30
C ASP A 70 -3.01 -2.61 0.04
N VAL A 71 -4.34 -2.35 0.03
CA VAL A 71 -5.39 -3.38 0.18
C VAL A 71 -5.33 -4.40 -0.96
N ARG A 72 -5.32 -3.94 -2.21
CA ARG A 72 -5.29 -4.83 -3.39
C ARG A 72 -4.05 -5.71 -3.40
N SER A 73 -2.87 -5.13 -3.14
CA SER A 73 -1.62 -5.90 -3.06
C SER A 73 -1.64 -6.97 -1.95
N ALA A 74 -2.27 -6.67 -0.81
CA ALA A 74 -2.40 -7.65 0.27
C ALA A 74 -3.37 -8.78 -0.08
N ILE A 75 -4.48 -8.48 -0.78
CA ILE A 75 -5.41 -9.48 -1.30
C ILE A 75 -4.71 -10.37 -2.33
N ASP A 76 -4.00 -9.79 -3.29
CA ASP A 76 -3.28 -10.53 -4.32
C ASP A 76 -2.24 -11.47 -3.70
N TYR A 77 -1.46 -10.98 -2.73
CA TYR A 77 -0.50 -11.79 -2.01
C TYR A 77 -1.14 -12.97 -1.26
N GLU A 78 -2.25 -12.74 -0.55
CA GLU A 78 -2.95 -13.80 0.18
C GLU A 78 -3.64 -14.78 -0.78
N ALA A 79 -4.15 -14.32 -1.91
CA ALA A 79 -4.75 -15.17 -2.94
C ALA A 79 -3.71 -16.10 -3.59
N GLU A 80 -2.49 -15.61 -3.85
CA GLU A 80 -1.39 -16.43 -4.37
C GLU A 80 -0.91 -17.45 -3.34
N LYS A 81 -0.86 -17.06 -2.07
CA LYS A 81 -0.32 -17.90 -0.99
C LYS A 81 -1.34 -18.93 -0.47
N SER A 82 -2.61 -18.55 -0.35
CA SER A 82 -3.67 -19.34 0.29
C SER A 82 -5.05 -18.95 -0.24
N PRO A 83 -5.41 -19.39 -1.46
CA PRO A 83 -6.61 -18.93 -2.20
C PRO A 83 -7.95 -19.29 -1.55
N GLU A 84 -7.98 -20.24 -0.62
CA GLU A 84 -9.19 -20.66 0.10
C GLU A 84 -9.16 -20.23 1.59
N SER A 85 -8.25 -19.32 1.96
CA SER A 85 -8.14 -18.89 3.35
C SER A 85 -9.33 -18.04 3.79
N LYS A 86 -9.76 -18.23 5.05
CA LYS A 86 -10.77 -17.36 5.67
C LYS A 86 -10.30 -15.90 5.72
N LYS A 87 -8.97 -15.69 5.80
CA LYS A 87 -8.34 -14.37 5.79
C LYS A 87 -8.57 -13.67 4.44
N LEU A 88 -8.37 -14.37 3.33
CA LEU A 88 -8.65 -13.83 2.00
C LEU A 88 -10.12 -13.42 1.85
N ALA A 89 -11.05 -14.30 2.23
CA ALA A 89 -12.48 -14.00 2.16
C ALA A 89 -12.85 -12.77 3.01
N ALA A 90 -12.26 -12.63 4.20
CA ALA A 90 -12.45 -11.46 5.05
C ALA A 90 -11.85 -10.18 4.42
N MET A 91 -10.65 -10.26 3.83
CA MET A 91 -10.03 -9.14 3.12
C MET A 91 -10.89 -8.67 1.94
N GLN A 92 -11.40 -9.59 1.13
CA GLN A 92 -12.28 -9.29 -0.01
C GLN A 92 -13.60 -8.65 0.44
N ALA A 93 -14.21 -9.15 1.53
CA ALA A 93 -15.42 -8.55 2.08
C ALA A 93 -15.18 -7.12 2.58
N ILE A 94 -14.04 -6.83 3.20
CA ILE A 94 -13.68 -5.47 3.61
C ILE A 94 -13.43 -4.58 2.39
N PHE A 95 -12.77 -5.10 1.35
CA PHE A 95 -12.54 -4.39 0.11
C PHE A 95 -13.85 -3.99 -0.57
N GLU A 96 -14.85 -4.87 -0.61
CA GLU A 96 -16.18 -4.55 -1.12
C GLU A 96 -16.86 -3.41 -0.32
N LYS A 97 -16.69 -3.37 1.01
CA LYS A 97 -17.17 -2.23 1.82
C LYS A 97 -16.47 -0.91 1.44
N ILE A 98 -15.17 -0.95 1.14
CA ILE A 98 -14.40 0.23 0.72
C ILE A 98 -14.90 0.73 -0.64
N GLU A 99 -15.11 -0.17 -1.60
CA GLU A 99 -15.57 0.20 -2.95
C GLU A 99 -17.00 0.75 -2.97
N ASN A 100 -17.86 0.30 -2.05
CA ASN A 100 -19.24 0.78 -1.92
C ASN A 100 -19.38 2.01 -1.02
N ALA A 101 -18.31 2.44 -0.33
CA ALA A 101 -18.35 3.63 0.50
C ALA A 101 -18.43 4.90 -0.38
N PRO A 102 -19.22 5.92 0.00
CA PRO A 102 -19.22 7.19 -0.71
C PRO A 102 -17.82 7.80 -0.68
N TYR A 103 -17.30 8.20 -1.83
CA TYR A 103 -15.97 8.76 -1.95
C TYR A 103 -15.99 10.01 -2.84
N ASP A 104 -15.74 11.16 -2.23
CA ASP A 104 -15.48 12.41 -2.91
C ASP A 104 -14.38 13.15 -2.13
N PRO A 105 -13.14 13.25 -2.65
CA PRO A 105 -12.04 13.90 -1.93
C PRO A 105 -12.27 15.40 -1.71
N ALA A 106 -13.21 16.03 -2.44
CA ALA A 106 -13.63 17.40 -2.18
C ALA A 106 -14.69 17.50 -1.07
N LYS A 107 -15.23 16.36 -0.60
CA LYS A 107 -16.17 16.26 0.53
C LYS A 107 -15.61 15.32 1.59
N PRO A 108 -14.85 15.84 2.57
CA PRO A 108 -14.24 15.03 3.62
C PRO A 108 -15.24 14.17 4.41
N VAL A 109 -16.50 14.60 4.51
CA VAL A 109 -17.57 13.85 5.19
C VAL A 109 -17.81 12.51 4.51
N ASP A 110 -17.76 12.46 3.17
CA ASP A 110 -17.96 11.24 2.41
C ASP A 110 -16.76 10.30 2.64
N VAL A 111 -15.54 10.82 2.58
CA VAL A 111 -14.32 10.03 2.82
C VAL A 111 -14.18 9.58 4.28
N LYS A 112 -14.73 10.29 5.26
CA LYS A 112 -14.75 9.83 6.66
C LYS A 112 -15.48 8.50 6.83
N ALA A 113 -16.48 8.21 6.00
CA ALA A 113 -17.20 6.93 6.06
C ALA A 113 -16.31 5.73 5.65
N SER A 114 -15.27 5.94 4.85
CA SER A 114 -14.36 4.87 4.42
C SER A 114 -13.24 4.57 5.43
N LEU A 115 -13.08 5.38 6.50
CA LEU A 115 -12.09 5.12 7.54
C LEU A 115 -12.34 3.80 8.28
N ALA A 116 -13.58 3.49 8.62
CA ALA A 116 -13.91 2.29 9.39
C ALA A 116 -13.53 0.99 8.65
N PRO A 117 -13.86 0.81 7.35
CA PRO A 117 -13.35 -0.33 6.58
C PRO A 117 -11.81 -0.42 6.52
N PHE A 118 -11.09 0.71 6.39
CA PHE A 118 -9.61 0.67 6.43
C PHE A 118 -9.08 0.27 7.81
N GLU A 119 -9.72 0.68 8.90
CA GLU A 119 -9.39 0.25 10.26
C GLU A 119 -9.63 -1.25 10.48
N GLU A 120 -10.74 -1.78 9.96
CA GLU A 120 -11.00 -3.22 9.94
C GLU A 120 -9.91 -3.97 9.19
N PHE A 121 -9.48 -3.45 8.02
CA PHE A 121 -8.42 -4.06 7.24
C PHE A 121 -7.08 -4.09 7.98
N LEU A 122 -6.73 -3.00 8.67
CA LEU A 122 -5.50 -2.94 9.47
C LEU A 122 -5.49 -4.00 10.58
N LYS A 123 -6.61 -4.19 11.28
CA LYS A 123 -6.72 -5.24 12.30
C LYS A 123 -6.48 -6.62 11.70
N LEU A 124 -7.08 -6.90 10.53
CA LEU A 124 -6.91 -8.16 9.82
C LEU A 124 -5.45 -8.40 9.35
N LEU A 125 -4.74 -7.33 8.97
CA LEU A 125 -3.30 -7.42 8.66
C LEU A 125 -2.46 -7.79 9.88
N GLN A 126 -2.87 -7.35 11.07
CA GLN A 126 -2.17 -7.58 12.34
C GLN A 126 -2.52 -8.93 13.00
N GLU A 127 -3.59 -9.58 12.57
CA GLU A 127 -3.96 -10.93 13.02
C GLU A 127 -2.95 -11.97 12.51
N LYS A 128 -2.36 -12.70 13.47
CA LYS A 128 -1.34 -13.75 13.27
C LYS A 128 -1.95 -15.07 12.81
#